data_AF-A0A1Y1XPN9-F1
#
_entry.id   AF-A0A1Y1XPN9-F1
#
_cell.length_a   1.000
_cell.length_b   1.000
_cell.length_c   1.000
_cell.angle_alpha   90.00
_cell.angle_beta   90.00
_cell.angle_gamma   90.00
#
_symmetry.space_group_name_H-M   'P 1'
#
loop_
_entity.id
_entity.type
_entity.pdbx_description
1 polymer ?
#
loop_
_entity_poly.entity_id
_entity_poly.type
_entity_poly.pdbx_seq_one_letter_code
_entity_poly.pdbx_strand_id
1 'polypeptide(L)'
;MNDNAQEALCENKKDKFNKNNNEERKRKHEALKEQFEKLKKKKLEIDKKNERKEILKIKKKEKKRKEKLEKLTQEYNKQKGEKEIQSKINSILPYIEPNKQLKDVDQGRFAEKSSIEIKIDKAVENGDFELAEKLNEELILKQKEKLLNDAIECKNFVYSKNLEMEKKKKRKRKRLVWGFDSKQRWETKGNM
;
A
#
# COMPACT_ATOMS: atom_id res chain seq x y z
N MET A 1 -77.10 6.67 -83.73
CA MET A 1 -76.29 7.78 -83.13
C MET A 1 -76.01 7.58 -81.62
N ASN A 2 -76.21 6.40 -81.01
CA ASN A 2 -76.13 6.25 -79.55
C ASN A 2 -75.00 5.35 -79.00
N ASP A 3 -74.13 4.80 -79.84
CA ASP A 3 -73.13 3.82 -79.36
C ASP A 3 -71.88 4.49 -78.74
N ASN A 4 -71.65 5.77 -79.01
CA ASN A 4 -70.45 6.50 -78.58
C ASN A 4 -70.50 6.99 -77.11
N ALA A 5 -71.68 7.00 -76.48
CA ALA A 5 -71.85 7.50 -75.11
C ALA A 5 -71.60 6.42 -74.03
N GLN A 6 -71.74 5.13 -74.37
CA GLN A 6 -71.51 4.02 -73.43
C GLN A 6 -70.03 3.64 -73.29
N GLU A 7 -69.21 3.77 -74.34
CA GLU A 7 -67.77 3.54 -74.26
C GLU A 7 -67.05 4.59 -73.38
N ALA A 8 -67.41 5.88 -73.53
CA ALA A 8 -66.83 6.97 -72.75
C ALA A 8 -67.14 6.89 -71.23
N LEU A 9 -68.28 6.30 -70.84
CA LEU A 9 -68.62 6.03 -69.44
C LEU A 9 -67.89 4.81 -68.86
N CYS A 10 -67.50 3.86 -69.72
CA CYS A 10 -66.80 2.64 -69.33
C CYS A 10 -65.28 2.88 -69.17
N GLU A 11 -64.67 3.71 -70.02
CA GLU A 11 -63.27 4.15 -69.90
C GLU A 11 -63.04 5.04 -68.67
N ASN A 12 -63.94 5.99 -68.40
CA ASN A 12 -63.87 6.84 -67.20
C ASN A 12 -63.97 6.04 -65.87
N LYS A 13 -64.68 4.90 -65.87
CA LYS A 13 -64.75 4.01 -64.70
C LYS A 13 -63.45 3.20 -64.52
N LYS A 14 -62.84 2.73 -65.62
CA LYS A 14 -61.55 2.03 -65.59
C LYS A 14 -60.41 2.95 -65.12
N ASP A 15 -60.39 4.21 -65.56
CA ASP A 15 -59.39 5.19 -65.13
C ASP A 15 -59.52 5.60 -63.66
N LYS A 16 -60.75 5.75 -63.14
CA LYS A 16 -60.99 5.99 -61.71
C LYS A 16 -60.58 4.78 -60.85
N PHE A 17 -60.84 3.56 -61.32
CA PHE A 17 -60.45 2.34 -60.61
C PHE A 17 -58.93 2.13 -60.56
N ASN A 18 -58.22 2.41 -61.67
CA ASN A 18 -56.76 2.36 -61.72
C ASN A 18 -56.09 3.47 -60.89
N LYS A 19 -56.65 4.68 -60.86
CA LYS A 19 -56.17 5.76 -59.98
C LYS A 19 -56.33 5.40 -58.50
N ASN A 20 -57.48 4.85 -58.11
CA ASN A 20 -57.72 4.42 -56.72
C ASN A 20 -56.75 3.30 -56.30
N ASN A 21 -56.49 2.31 -57.17
CA ASN A 21 -55.52 1.25 -56.88
C ASN A 21 -54.07 1.77 -56.76
N ASN A 22 -53.68 2.76 -57.56
CA ASN A 22 -52.37 3.37 -57.47
C ASN A 22 -52.20 4.25 -56.23
N GLU A 23 -53.24 4.96 -55.81
CA GLU A 23 -53.23 5.69 -54.52
C GLU A 23 -53.15 4.75 -53.33
N GLU A 24 -53.87 3.63 -53.35
CA GLU A 24 -53.79 2.61 -52.30
C GLU A 24 -52.40 1.99 -52.20
N ARG A 25 -51.74 1.70 -53.34
CA ARG A 25 -50.36 1.22 -53.38
C ARG A 25 -49.37 2.24 -52.83
N LYS A 26 -49.55 3.53 -53.15
CA LYS A 26 -48.74 4.62 -52.59
C LYS A 26 -48.90 4.71 -51.07
N ARG A 27 -50.13 4.67 -50.55
CA ARG A 27 -50.41 4.67 -49.10
C ARG A 27 -49.79 3.45 -48.39
N LYS A 28 -49.89 2.26 -49.00
CA LYS A 28 -49.24 1.03 -48.48
C LYS A 28 -47.72 1.17 -48.45
N HIS A 29 -47.12 1.76 -49.49
CA HIS A 29 -45.68 1.98 -49.54
C HIS A 29 -45.20 3.01 -48.50
N GLU A 30 -45.93 4.12 -48.32
CA GLU A 30 -45.65 5.12 -47.30
C GLU A 30 -45.77 4.54 -45.89
N ALA A 31 -46.84 3.77 -45.61
CA ALA A 31 -47.00 3.07 -44.33
C ALA A 31 -45.84 2.09 -44.04
N LEU A 32 -45.40 1.33 -45.05
CA LEU A 32 -44.22 0.46 -44.94
C LEU A 32 -42.94 1.25 -44.68
N LYS A 33 -42.76 2.40 -45.34
CA LYS A 33 -41.60 3.29 -45.16
C LYS A 33 -41.56 3.86 -43.74
N GLU A 34 -42.71 4.28 -43.20
CA GLU A 34 -42.83 4.74 -41.82
C GLU A 34 -42.56 3.62 -40.80
N GLN A 35 -43.07 2.41 -41.05
CA GLN A 35 -42.77 1.25 -40.21
C GLN A 35 -41.27 0.93 -40.22
N PHE A 36 -40.62 1.01 -41.37
CA PHE A 36 -39.18 0.77 -41.50
C PHE A 36 -38.35 1.83 -40.74
N GLU A 37 -38.73 3.10 -40.82
CA GLU A 37 -38.08 4.17 -40.06
C GLU A 37 -38.29 4.03 -38.54
N LYS A 38 -39.49 3.60 -38.10
CA LYS A 38 -39.75 3.25 -36.70
C LYS A 38 -38.87 2.09 -36.23
N LEU A 39 -38.69 1.06 -37.05
CA LEU A 39 -37.81 -0.08 -36.75
C LEU A 39 -36.33 0.33 -36.68
N LYS A 40 -35.85 1.18 -37.59
CA LYS A 40 -34.49 1.73 -37.52
C LYS A 40 -34.23 2.49 -36.22
N LYS A 41 -35.16 3.36 -35.82
CA LYS A 41 -35.05 4.12 -34.55
C LYS A 41 -35.02 3.20 -33.34
N LYS A 42 -35.89 2.18 -33.29
CA LYS A 42 -35.88 1.17 -32.22
C LYS A 42 -34.57 0.38 -32.16
N LYS A 43 -34.03 -0.03 -33.31
CA LYS A 43 -32.74 -0.73 -33.38
C LYS A 43 -31.61 0.14 -32.81
N LEU A 44 -31.52 1.41 -33.23
CA LEU A 44 -30.54 2.38 -32.72
C LEU A 44 -30.62 2.59 -31.21
N GLU A 45 -31.83 2.62 -30.64
CA GLU A 45 -31.99 2.71 -29.18
C GLU A 45 -31.52 1.45 -28.44
N ILE A 46 -31.77 0.27 -29.00
CA ILE A 46 -31.31 -1.01 -28.45
C ILE A 46 -29.78 -1.07 -28.50
N ASP A 47 -29.17 -0.71 -29.62
CA ASP A 47 -27.72 -0.69 -29.80
C ASP A 47 -27.06 0.26 -28.78
N LYS A 48 -27.58 1.49 -28.63
CA LYS A 48 -27.12 2.46 -27.61
C LYS A 48 -27.28 1.93 -26.17
N LYS A 49 -28.38 1.22 -25.86
CA LYS A 49 -28.58 0.62 -24.53
C LYS A 49 -27.59 -0.51 -24.27
N ASN A 50 -27.27 -1.32 -25.29
CA ASN A 50 -26.31 -2.40 -25.19
C ASN A 50 -24.88 -1.89 -25.01
N GLU A 51 -24.48 -0.87 -25.77
CA GLU A 51 -23.18 -0.18 -25.60
C GLU A 51 -23.01 0.37 -24.18
N ARG A 52 -24.03 1.06 -23.65
CA ARG A 52 -24.01 1.57 -22.27
C ARG A 52 -23.83 0.45 -21.24
N LYS A 53 -24.52 -0.69 -21.43
CA LYS A 53 -24.38 -1.85 -20.55
C LYS A 53 -22.97 -2.44 -20.59
N GLU A 54 -22.36 -2.54 -21.78
CA GLU A 54 -20.99 -3.03 -21.93
C GLU A 54 -19.96 -2.10 -21.27
N ILE A 55 -20.08 -0.78 -21.48
CA ILE A 55 -19.20 0.20 -20.83
C ILE A 55 -19.29 0.09 -19.30
N LEU A 56 -20.49 -0.08 -18.75
CA LEU A 56 -20.69 -0.24 -17.31
C LEU A 56 -20.07 -1.56 -16.78
N LYS A 57 -20.14 -2.65 -17.54
CA LYS A 57 -19.49 -3.92 -17.17
C LYS A 57 -17.97 -3.76 -17.14
N ILE A 58 -17.39 -3.09 -18.14
CA ILE A 58 -15.94 -2.83 -18.21
C ILE A 58 -15.49 -2.00 -17.01
N LYS A 59 -16.17 -0.88 -16.71
CA LYS A 59 -15.86 -0.04 -15.54
C LYS A 59 -15.94 -0.80 -14.22
N LYS A 60 -16.94 -1.67 -14.05
CA LYS A 60 -17.05 -2.53 -12.86
C LYS A 60 -15.88 -3.51 -12.74
N LYS A 61 -15.44 -4.12 -13.84
CA LYS A 61 -14.28 -5.02 -13.86
C LYS A 61 -12.98 -4.28 -13.53
N GLU A 62 -12.79 -3.08 -14.09
CA GLU A 62 -11.62 -2.24 -13.79
C GLU A 62 -11.58 -1.82 -12.33
N LYS A 63 -12.72 -1.40 -11.76
CA LYS A 63 -12.81 -1.05 -10.33
C LYS A 63 -12.39 -2.21 -9.43
N LYS A 64 -12.91 -3.42 -9.70
CA LYS A 64 -12.53 -4.64 -8.96
C LYS A 64 -11.04 -4.96 -9.08
N ARG A 65 -10.43 -4.75 -10.26
CA ARG A 65 -8.99 -4.94 -10.46
C ARG A 65 -8.17 -3.95 -9.65
N LYS A 66 -8.56 -2.67 -9.65
CA LYS A 66 -7.90 -1.62 -8.84
C LYS A 66 -7.98 -1.92 -7.35
N GLU A 67 -9.17 -2.25 -6.85
CA GLU A 67 -9.36 -2.63 -5.43
C GLU A 67 -8.50 -3.85 -5.04
N LYS A 68 -8.38 -4.86 -5.91
CA LYS A 68 -7.52 -6.02 -5.65
C LYS A 68 -6.05 -5.64 -5.60
N LEU A 69 -5.60 -4.76 -6.49
CA LEU A 69 -4.22 -4.27 -6.53
C LEU A 69 -3.88 -3.43 -5.30
N GLU A 70 -4.80 -2.57 -4.86
CA GLU A 70 -4.64 -1.77 -3.64
C GLU A 70 -4.51 -2.65 -2.41
N LYS A 71 -5.36 -3.67 -2.27
CA LYS A 71 -5.27 -4.64 -1.15
C LYS A 71 -3.92 -5.36 -1.13
N LEU A 72 -3.47 -5.87 -2.27
CA LEU A 72 -2.15 -6.51 -2.39
C LEU A 72 -1.01 -5.56 -2.03
N THR A 73 -1.11 -4.29 -2.42
CA THR A 73 -0.10 -3.27 -2.13
C THR A 73 -0.05 -2.96 -0.64
N GLN A 74 -1.22 -2.81 0.00
CA GLN A 74 -1.32 -2.60 1.45
C GLN A 74 -0.75 -3.78 2.23
N GLU A 75 -1.07 -5.00 1.82
CA GLU A 75 -0.60 -6.23 2.45
C GLU A 75 0.92 -6.38 2.31
N TYR A 76 1.46 -6.12 1.12
CA TYR A 76 2.91 -6.07 0.90
C TYR A 76 3.61 -5.03 1.79
N ASN A 77 3.04 -3.83 1.89
CA ASN A 77 3.61 -2.77 2.75
C ASN A 77 3.57 -3.15 4.22
N LYS A 78 2.51 -3.81 4.70
CA LYS A 78 2.42 -4.34 6.06
C LYS A 78 3.50 -5.39 6.32
N GLN A 79 3.61 -6.40 5.44
CA GLN A 79 4.64 -7.44 5.56
C GLN A 79 6.06 -6.86 5.50
N LYS A 80 6.28 -5.84 4.66
CA LYS A 80 7.57 -5.15 4.59
C LYS A 80 7.88 -4.43 5.91
N GLY A 81 6.92 -3.70 6.45
CA GLY A 81 7.05 -3.04 7.76
C GLY A 81 7.37 -4.02 8.89
N GLU A 82 6.66 -5.16 8.93
CA GLU A 82 6.90 -6.23 9.90
C GLU A 82 8.32 -6.82 9.77
N LYS A 83 8.77 -7.11 8.54
CA LYS A 83 10.13 -7.60 8.29
C LYS A 83 11.20 -6.60 8.70
N GLU A 84 10.98 -5.31 8.46
CA GLU A 84 11.89 -4.24 8.89
C GLU A 84 11.96 -4.13 10.42
N ILE A 85 10.83 -4.24 11.10
CA ILE A 85 10.75 -4.26 12.57
C ILE A 85 11.49 -5.49 13.12
N GLN A 86 11.22 -6.68 12.57
CA GLN A 86 11.91 -7.91 12.96
C GLN A 86 13.43 -7.83 12.75
N SER A 87 13.87 -7.27 11.61
CA SER A 87 15.29 -7.04 11.35
C SER A 87 15.93 -6.10 12.37
N LYS A 88 15.23 -5.01 12.73
CA LYS A 88 15.69 -4.08 13.78
C LYS A 88 15.80 -4.79 15.13
N ILE A 89 14.79 -5.56 15.53
CA ILE A 89 14.79 -6.34 16.78
C ILE A 89 15.97 -7.33 16.79
N ASN A 90 16.10 -8.15 15.75
CA ASN A 90 17.17 -9.15 15.63
C ASN A 90 18.57 -8.52 15.68
N SER A 91 18.70 -7.26 15.23
CA SER A 91 19.97 -6.54 15.31
C SER A 91 20.30 -5.99 16.71
N ILE A 92 19.31 -5.84 17.59
CA ILE A 92 19.47 -5.33 18.97
C ILE A 92 19.60 -6.48 19.97
N LEU A 93 18.87 -7.59 19.76
CA LEU A 93 18.86 -8.76 20.65
C LEU A 93 20.25 -9.20 21.14
N PRO A 94 21.31 -9.27 20.31
CA PRO A 94 22.64 -9.70 20.77
C PRO A 94 23.30 -8.77 21.79
N TYR A 95 22.85 -7.52 21.88
CA TYR A 95 23.37 -6.50 22.79
C TYR A 95 22.55 -6.38 24.07
N ILE A 96 21.43 -7.09 24.17
CA ILE A 96 20.66 -7.18 25.41
C ILE A 96 21.36 -8.19 26.32
N GLU A 97 21.76 -7.74 27.50
CA GLU A 97 22.35 -8.59 28.53
C GLU A 97 21.30 -8.89 29.61
N PRO A 98 20.65 -10.07 29.60
CA PRO A 98 19.59 -10.39 30.56
C PRO A 98 20.08 -10.33 32.01
N ASN A 99 21.33 -10.72 32.24
CA ASN A 99 21.92 -10.83 33.56
C ASN A 99 22.64 -9.54 34.02
N LYS A 100 22.64 -8.47 33.23
CA LYS A 100 23.28 -7.19 33.63
C LYS A 100 22.65 -6.64 34.90
N GLN A 101 21.33 -6.77 35.01
CA GLN A 101 20.56 -6.33 36.18
C GLN A 101 20.87 -7.11 37.45
N LEU A 102 21.57 -8.25 37.38
CA LEU A 102 21.90 -9.07 38.55
C LEU A 102 23.29 -8.75 39.14
N LYS A 103 24.11 -7.97 38.42
CA LYS A 103 25.53 -7.74 38.78
C LYS A 103 25.75 -6.54 39.70
N ASP A 104 24.98 -5.46 39.49
CA ASP A 104 25.22 -4.16 40.13
C ASP A 104 24.12 -3.77 41.12
N VAL A 105 23.29 -4.71 41.55
CA VAL A 105 22.27 -4.44 42.57
C VAL A 105 22.93 -4.55 43.93
N ASP A 106 23.00 -3.42 44.64
CA ASP A 106 23.25 -3.42 46.09
C ASP A 106 22.22 -4.35 46.72
N GLN A 107 22.63 -5.57 47.09
CA GLN A 107 21.75 -6.62 47.62
C GLN A 107 21.27 -6.32 49.05
N GLY A 108 21.16 -5.05 49.42
CA GLY A 108 20.89 -4.58 50.77
C GLY A 108 19.56 -3.87 50.93
N ARG A 109 19.22 -3.62 52.20
CA ARG A 109 18.11 -2.75 52.65
C ARG A 109 18.37 -1.24 52.39
N PHE A 110 19.45 -0.90 51.68
CA PHE A 110 20.00 0.46 51.60
C PHE A 110 19.87 1.13 50.22
N ALA A 111 19.43 0.42 49.19
CA ALA A 111 19.11 1.06 47.92
C ALA A 111 17.86 1.93 48.09
N GLU A 112 17.95 3.19 47.69
CA GLU A 112 16.79 4.08 47.70
C GLU A 112 15.72 3.54 46.75
N LYS A 113 14.54 3.29 47.29
CA LYS A 113 13.39 2.84 46.49
C LYS A 113 13.04 3.88 45.45
N SER A 114 12.72 3.42 44.24
CA SER A 114 12.20 4.28 43.20
C SER A 114 10.86 4.90 43.61
N SER A 115 10.57 6.10 43.11
CA SER A 115 9.30 6.78 43.37
C SER A 115 8.05 5.94 43.04
N ILE A 116 8.13 5.03 42.05
CA ILE A 116 7.05 4.10 41.71
C ILE A 116 6.96 2.95 42.71
N GLU A 117 8.08 2.41 43.16
CA GLU A 117 8.12 1.35 44.17
C GLU A 117 7.49 1.85 45.48
N ILE A 118 7.81 3.08 45.89
CA ILE A 118 7.19 3.72 47.06
C ILE A 118 5.66 3.84 46.89
N LYS A 119 5.18 4.12 45.67
CA LYS A 119 3.74 4.21 45.41
C LYS A 119 3.07 2.84 45.40
N ILE A 120 3.75 1.81 44.89
CA ILE A 120 3.28 0.42 44.95
C ILE A 120 3.12 0.01 46.41
N ASP A 121 4.13 0.24 47.24
CA ASP A 121 4.09 -0.08 48.68
C ASP A 121 2.90 0.61 49.37
N LYS A 122 2.70 1.92 49.11
CA LYS A 122 1.55 2.67 49.65
C LYS A 122 0.21 2.11 49.20
N ALA A 123 0.09 1.68 47.94
CA ALA A 123 -1.15 1.09 47.43
C ALA A 123 -1.45 -0.25 48.11
N VAL A 124 -0.42 -1.06 48.36
CA VAL A 124 -0.53 -2.33 49.08
C VAL A 124 -0.90 -2.09 50.55
N GLU A 125 -0.28 -1.11 51.22
CA GLU A 125 -0.62 -0.73 52.60
C GLU A 125 -2.08 -0.27 52.74
N ASN A 126 -2.61 0.43 51.74
CA ASN A 126 -4.00 0.86 51.70
C ASN A 126 -4.98 -0.24 51.30
N GLY A 127 -4.52 -1.40 50.81
CA GLY A 127 -5.35 -2.50 50.32
C GLY A 127 -5.85 -2.34 48.87
N ASP A 128 -5.34 -1.35 48.13
CA ASP A 128 -5.73 -1.07 46.74
C ASP A 128 -4.88 -1.89 45.74
N PHE A 129 -5.14 -3.18 45.67
CA PHE A 129 -4.35 -4.10 44.83
C PHE A 129 -4.43 -3.79 43.33
N GLU A 130 -5.60 -3.35 42.83
CA GLU A 130 -5.76 -2.97 41.42
C GLU A 130 -4.83 -1.83 41.01
N LEU A 131 -4.58 -0.89 41.92
CA LEU A 131 -3.69 0.23 41.68
C LEU A 131 -2.23 -0.22 41.72
N ALA A 132 -1.88 -1.07 42.69
CA ALA A 132 -0.55 -1.65 42.80
C ALA A 132 -0.15 -2.44 41.54
N GLU A 133 -1.07 -3.22 40.98
CA GLU A 133 -0.83 -3.97 39.73
C GLU A 133 -0.54 -3.03 38.55
N LYS A 134 -1.36 -1.99 38.36
CA LYS A 134 -1.14 -0.99 37.29
C LYS A 134 0.22 -0.29 37.41
N LEU A 135 0.61 0.08 38.63
CA LEU A 135 1.91 0.70 38.88
C LEU A 135 3.07 -0.27 38.63
N ASN A 136 2.89 -1.56 38.95
CA ASN A 136 3.88 -2.59 38.67
C ASN A 136 4.04 -2.83 37.17
N GLU A 137 2.95 -2.85 36.41
CA GLU A 137 3.00 -2.91 34.93
C GLU A 137 3.79 -1.73 34.35
N GLU A 138 3.54 -0.51 34.85
CA GLU A 138 4.29 0.69 34.45
C GLU A 138 5.79 0.57 34.77
N LEU A 139 6.13 0.05 35.96
CA LEU A 139 7.52 -0.17 36.37
C LEU A 139 8.23 -1.14 35.41
N ILE A 140 7.58 -2.25 35.08
CA ILE A 140 8.09 -3.26 34.15
C ILE A 140 8.32 -2.66 32.77
N LEU A 141 7.40 -1.83 32.26
CA LEU A 141 7.56 -1.15 30.98
C LEU A 141 8.78 -0.23 30.98
N LYS A 142 8.95 0.60 32.02
CA LYS A 142 10.12 1.50 32.14
C LYS A 142 11.44 0.73 32.21
N GLN A 143 11.48 -0.38 32.95
CA GLN A 143 12.67 -1.22 33.02
C GLN A 143 13.00 -1.86 31.66
N LYS A 144 11.99 -2.32 30.91
CA LYS A 144 12.16 -2.83 29.54
C LYS A 144 12.66 -1.76 28.58
N GLU A 145 12.13 -0.54 28.66
CA GLU A 145 12.59 0.59 27.84
C GLU A 145 14.05 0.93 28.10
N LYS A 146 14.45 1.00 29.38
CA LYS A 146 15.85 1.21 29.76
C LYS A 146 16.76 0.12 29.20
N LEU A 147 16.33 -1.15 29.30
CA LEU A 147 17.08 -2.28 28.77
C LEU A 147 17.27 -2.18 27.24
N LEU A 148 16.23 -1.76 26.50
CA LEU A 148 16.30 -1.56 25.05
C LEU A 148 17.21 -0.39 24.68
N ASN A 149 17.14 0.73 25.42
CA ASN A 149 17.97 1.90 25.19
C ASN A 149 19.45 1.58 25.39
N ASP A 150 19.80 0.93 26.51
CA ASP A 150 21.15 0.46 26.79
C ASP A 150 21.69 -0.42 25.64
N ALA A 151 20.88 -1.36 25.14
CA ALA A 151 21.28 -2.24 24.04
C ALA A 151 21.50 -1.49 22.72
N ILE A 152 20.67 -0.47 22.43
CA ILE A 152 20.83 0.41 21.27
C ILE A 152 22.12 1.22 21.39
N GLU A 153 22.42 1.76 22.58
CA GLU A 153 23.65 2.49 22.84
C GLU A 153 24.88 1.60 22.66
N CYS A 154 24.87 0.39 23.22
CA CYS A 154 25.94 -0.61 23.03
C CYS A 154 26.17 -0.92 21.55
N LYS A 155 25.09 -1.14 20.78
CA LYS A 155 25.18 -1.37 19.33
C LYS A 155 25.82 -0.18 18.60
N ASN A 156 25.36 1.04 18.89
CA ASN A 156 25.88 2.26 18.26
C ASN A 156 27.35 2.50 18.62
N PHE A 157 27.73 2.21 19.86
CA PHE A 157 29.11 2.29 20.33
C PHE A 157 30.02 1.31 19.58
N VAL A 158 29.62 0.04 19.48
CA VAL A 158 30.38 -0.99 18.74
C VAL A 158 30.53 -0.61 17.27
N TYR A 159 29.44 -0.15 16.64
CA TYR A 159 29.48 0.33 15.26
C TYR A 159 30.46 1.49 15.07
N SER A 160 30.38 2.49 15.94
CA SER A 160 31.25 3.67 15.91
C SER A 160 32.72 3.31 16.12
N LYS A 161 33.01 2.41 17.07
CA LYS A 161 34.36 1.89 17.32
C LYS A 161 34.91 1.14 16.11
N ASN A 162 34.12 0.27 15.48
CA ASN A 162 34.54 -0.44 14.28
C ASN A 162 34.85 0.51 13.13
N LEU A 163 34.00 1.52 12.92
CA LEU A 163 34.22 2.54 11.89
C LEU A 163 35.49 3.38 12.16
N GLU A 164 35.77 3.71 13.42
CA GLU A 164 37.01 4.38 13.81
C GLU A 164 38.25 3.50 13.55
N MET A 165 38.17 2.20 13.89
CA MET A 165 39.24 1.24 13.62
C MET A 165 39.50 1.07 12.12
N GLU A 166 38.47 1.00 11.29
CA GLU A 166 38.63 0.93 9.84
C GLU A 166 39.27 2.19 9.26
N LYS A 167 38.86 3.37 9.73
CA LYS A 167 39.50 4.64 9.36
C LYS A 167 40.98 4.64 9.75
N LYS A 168 41.33 4.19 10.95
CA LYS A 168 42.72 4.03 11.40
C LYS A 168 43.50 3.04 10.53
N LYS A 169 42.92 1.88 10.19
CA LYS A 169 43.52 0.89 9.28
C LYS A 169 43.77 1.48 7.88
N LYS A 170 42.80 2.20 7.31
CA LYS A 170 42.94 2.89 6.01
C LYS A 170 44.04 3.96 6.06
N ARG A 171 44.13 4.75 7.13
CA ARG A 171 45.21 5.73 7.33
C ARG A 171 46.58 5.06 7.43
N LYS A 172 46.71 3.95 8.18
CA LYS A 172 47.95 3.17 8.28
C LYS A 172 48.40 2.60 6.93
N ARG A 173 47.46 2.06 6.13
CA ARG A 173 47.75 1.52 4.78
C ARG A 173 48.16 2.57 3.76
N LYS A 174 47.78 3.84 3.95
CA LYS A 174 48.15 4.96 3.07
C LYS A 174 49.57 5.50 3.29
N ARG A 175 50.33 4.98 4.25
CA ARG A 175 51.77 5.29 4.33
C ARG A 175 52.45 4.67 3.11
N LEU A 176 52.87 5.52 2.16
CA LEU A 176 53.57 5.13 0.95
C LEU A 176 54.91 4.47 1.31
N VAL A 177 55.09 3.22 0.89
CA VAL A 177 56.28 2.39 1.20
C VAL A 177 57.56 2.95 0.54
N TRP A 178 57.45 3.74 -0.52
CA TRP A 178 58.59 4.10 -1.38
C TRP A 178 59.41 5.32 -0.94
N GLY A 179 59.06 6.03 0.15
CA GLY A 179 59.66 7.34 0.46
C GLY A 179 60.42 7.47 1.79
N PHE A 180 60.50 6.42 2.62
CA PHE A 180 61.07 6.54 3.98
C PHE A 180 61.96 5.37 4.43
N ASP A 181 62.18 4.36 3.59
CA ASP A 181 63.00 3.20 3.99
C ASP A 181 64.51 3.49 3.88
N SER A 182 64.90 4.38 2.95
CA SER A 182 66.31 4.73 2.74
C SER A 182 66.92 5.50 3.92
N LYS A 183 66.17 6.35 4.64
CA LYS A 183 66.73 7.14 5.77
C LYS A 183 66.72 6.35 7.10
N GLN A 184 65.67 5.58 7.36
CA GLN A 184 65.60 4.69 8.54
C GLN A 184 66.67 3.59 8.51
N ARG A 185 67.00 3.05 7.33
CA ARG A 185 68.12 2.10 7.17
C ARG A 185 69.47 2.71 7.53
N TRP A 186 69.70 4.00 7.29
CA TRP A 186 70.98 4.66 7.62
C TRP A 186 71.06 5.05 9.09
N GLU A 187 69.95 5.48 9.70
CA GLU A 187 69.88 5.75 11.15
C GLU A 187 70.07 4.47 11.98
N THR A 188 69.55 3.33 11.52
CA THR A 188 69.74 2.04 12.20
C THR A 188 71.15 1.47 12.01
N LYS A 189 71.84 1.81 10.91
CA LYS A 189 73.19 1.33 10.58
C LYS A 189 74.31 2.22 11.17
N GLY A 190 73.98 3.41 11.68
CA GLY A 190 74.91 4.29 12.38
C GLY A 190 75.04 4.06 13.88
N ASN A 191 74.34 3.06 14.43
CA ASN A 191 74.38 2.70 15.85
C ASN A 191 75.10 1.34 16.04
N MET A 192 76.29 1.22 15.43
CA MET A 192 77.31 0.22 15.74
C MET A 192 78.54 0.93 16.30
#